data_AF-A0A520S7F1-F1
#
_entry.id   AF-A0A520S7F1-F1
#
_cell.length_a   1.000
_cell.length_b   1.000
_cell.length_c   1.000
_cell.angle_alpha   90.00
_cell.angle_beta   90.00
_cell.angle_gamma   90.00
#
_symmetry.space_group_name_H-M   'P 1'
#
loop_
_entity.id
_entity.type
_entity.pdbx_description
1 polymer ?
#
loop_
_entity_poly.entity_id
_entity_poly.type
_entity_poly.pdbx_seq_one_letter_code
_entity_poly.pdbx_strand_id
1 'polypeptide(L)' 'MSNEYWSNLSLNTPYKYGDRITIGAPERKGTVTGFIGKKRETIIVQFEDNPGQSVSIKKDQVIELARKDNR' A
#
# COMPACT_ATOMS: atom_id res chain seq x y z
N MET A 1 -14.14 -11.60 16.84
CA MET A 1 -13.93 -10.68 15.71
C MET A 1 -12.61 -9.98 15.95
N SER A 2 -11.57 -10.25 15.16
CA SER A 2 -10.32 -9.51 15.27
C SER A 2 -10.59 -8.09 14.78
N ASN A 3 -10.64 -7.11 15.69
CA ASN A 3 -10.54 -5.71 15.30
C ASN A 3 -9.12 -5.53 14.76
N GLU A 4 -8.97 -5.63 13.44
CA GLU A 4 -7.70 -5.34 12.80
C GLU A 4 -7.44 -3.83 12.93
N TYR A 5 -6.57 -3.46 13.87
CA TYR A 5 -6.16 -2.07 14.01
C TYR A 5 -5.13 -1.76 12.93
N TRP A 6 -5.43 -0.77 12.10
CA TRP A 6 -4.50 -0.24 11.10
C TRP A 6 -3.94 1.08 11.62
N SER A 7 -2.62 1.19 11.66
CA SER A 7 -1.93 2.40 12.08
C SER A 7 -1.46 3.17 10.86
N ASN A 8 -1.88 4.42 10.74
CA ASN A 8 -1.40 5.33 9.69
C ASN A 8 0.08 5.65 9.93
N LEU A 9 0.84 5.62 8.85
CA LEU A 9 2.27 5.85 8.82
C LEU A 9 2.57 7.09 7.96
N SER A 10 3.67 7.77 8.28
CA SER A 10 4.22 8.79 7.40
C SER A 10 4.66 8.16 6.08
N LEU A 11 4.45 8.85 4.94
CA LEU A 11 4.79 8.36 3.59
C LEU A 11 6.30 8.16 3.36
N ASN A 12 7.15 8.76 4.20
CA ASN A 12 8.59 8.50 4.19
C ASN A 12 8.98 7.16 4.85
N THR A 13 8.04 6.48 5.49
CA THR A 13 8.29 5.18 6.14
C THR A 13 8.61 4.13 5.08
N PRO A 14 9.60 3.25 5.32
CA PRO A 14 9.84 2.11 4.43
C PRO A 14 8.59 1.22 4.30
N TYR A 15 8.12 1.09 3.07
CA TYR A 15 7.00 0.23 2.69
C TYR A 15 7.36 -1.24 2.88
N LYS A 16 6.38 -2.05 3.27
CA LYS A 16 6.48 -3.50 3.48
C LYS A 16 5.35 -4.22 2.75
N TYR A 17 5.57 -5.52 2.52
CA TYR A 17 4.51 -6.41 2.05
C TYR A 17 3.34 -6.40 3.04
N GLY A 18 2.12 -6.33 2.52
CA GLY A 18 0.91 -6.26 3.34
C GLY A 18 0.55 -4.86 3.84
N ASP A 19 1.37 -3.84 3.59
CA ASP A 19 0.96 -2.46 3.86
C ASP A 19 -0.24 -2.10 2.99
N ARG A 20 -1.17 -1.36 3.58
CA ARG A 20 -2.27 -0.71 2.87
C ARG A 20 -1.83 0.65 2.38
N ILE A 21 -2.22 0.96 1.15
CA ILE A 21 -1.98 2.25 0.54
C ILE A 21 -3.28 2.81 -0.01
N THR A 22 -3.36 4.14 -0.06
CA THR A 22 -4.38 4.88 -0.82
C THR A 22 -3.65 5.69 -1.89
N ILE A 23 -4.11 5.63 -3.14
CA ILE A 23 -3.71 6.58 -4.20
C ILE A 23 -4.83 7.57 -4.49
N GLY A 24 -4.51 8.76 -4.99
CA GLY A 24 -5.48 9.79 -5.36
C GLY A 24 -5.91 9.74 -6.83
N ALA A 25 -7.16 10.15 -7.09
CA ALA A 25 -7.76 10.45 -8.40
C ALA A 25 -7.68 9.35 -9.50
N PRO A 26 -8.60 8.35 -9.52
CA PRO A 26 -9.63 8.08 -8.51
C PRO A 26 -9.02 7.55 -7.21
N GLU A 27 -9.67 7.82 -6.08
CA GLU A 27 -9.23 7.27 -4.81
C GLU A 27 -9.34 5.74 -4.83
N ARG A 28 -8.22 5.04 -4.62
CA ARG A 28 -8.19 3.58 -4.64
C ARG A 28 -7.33 3.05 -3.50
N LYS A 29 -7.87 2.06 -2.80
CA LYS A 29 -7.19 1.35 -1.70
C LYS A 29 -6.66 0.02 -2.18
N GLY A 30 -5.45 -0.30 -1.75
CA GLY A 30 -4.81 -1.55 -2.15
C GLY A 30 -3.76 -2.00 -1.17
N THR A 31 -3.29 -3.23 -1.39
CA THR A 31 -2.28 -3.87 -0.56
C THR A 31 -0.99 -4.02 -1.35
N VAL A 32 0.14 -3.71 -0.72
CA VAL A 32 1.47 -3.91 -1.32
C VAL A 32 1.78 -5.40 -1.41
N THR A 33 1.97 -5.87 -2.64
CA THR A 33 2.28 -7.28 -2.97
C THR A 33 3.66 -7.47 -3.59
N GLY A 34 4.41 -6.39 -3.83
CA GLY A 34 5.74 -6.47 -4.43
C GLY A 34 6.47 -5.14 -4.54
N PHE A 35 7.73 -5.20 -4.97
CA PHE A 35 8.61 -4.05 -5.17
C PHE A 35 9.40 -4.19 -6.46
N ILE A 36 9.58 -3.08 -7.18
CA ILE A 36 10.37 -3.01 -8.40
C ILE A 36 11.49 -1.99 -8.21
N GLY A 37 12.69 -2.30 -8.73
CA GLY A 37 13.86 -1.44 -8.68
C GLY A 37 14.73 -1.65 -7.43
N LYS A 38 16.03 -1.39 -7.55
CA LYS A 38 16.99 -1.59 -6.45
C LYS A 38 16.71 -0.71 -5.23
N LYS A 39 16.16 0.50 -5.45
CA LYS A 39 15.77 1.42 -4.37
C LYS A 39 14.29 1.27 -3.97
N ARG A 40 13.57 0.32 -4.57
CA ARG A 40 12.13 0.07 -4.32
C ARG A 40 11.29 1.34 -4.49
N GLU A 41 11.60 2.18 -5.48
CA GLU A 41 10.83 3.39 -5.78
C GLU A 41 9.42 3.10 -6.30
N THR A 42 9.22 1.90 -6.86
CA THR A 42 7.95 1.42 -7.38
C THR A 42 7.48 0.22 -6.55
N ILE A 43 6.21 0.23 -6.18
CA ILE A 43 5.50 -0.84 -5.46
C ILE A 43 4.54 -1.53 -6.42
N ILE A 44 4.31 -2.81 -6.19
CA ILE A 44 3.24 -3.57 -6.84
C ILE A 44 2.08 -3.61 -5.84
N VAL A 45 0.90 -3.20 -6.30
CA VAL A 45 -0.31 -3.07 -5.47
C VAL A 45 -1.42 -3.90 -6.09
N GLN A 46 -2.09 -4.68 -5.24
CA GLN A 46 -3.37 -5.29 -5.57
C GLN A 46 -4.48 -4.42 -4.98
N PHE A 47 -5.28 -3.80 -5.84
CA PHE A 47 -6.35 -2.92 -5.40
C PHE A 47 -7.60 -3.71 -5.00
N GLU A 48 -8.32 -3.20 -4.00
CA GLU A 48 -9.52 -3.85 -3.46
C GLU A 48 -10.67 -3.89 -4.48
N ASP A 49 -10.71 -2.94 -5.42
CA ASP A 49 -11.70 -2.87 -6.50
C ASP A 49 -11.44 -3.89 -7.63
N ASN A 50 -10.23 -4.42 -7.73
CA ASN A 50 -9.86 -5.43 -8.72
C ASN A 50 -8.81 -6.39 -8.15
N PRO A 51 -9.24 -7.37 -7.32
CA PRO A 51 -8.35 -8.31 -6.67
C PRO A 51 -7.68 -9.28 -7.66
N GLY A 52 -8.10 -9.33 -8.93
CA GLY A 52 -7.44 -10.15 -9.95
C GLY A 52 -6.17 -9.52 -10.53
N GLN A 53 -5.95 -8.22 -10.31
CA GLN A 53 -4.92 -7.46 -11.01
C GLN A 53 -3.94 -6.80 -10.04
N SER A 54 -2.65 -6.99 -10.32
CA SER A 54 -1.56 -6.24 -9.71
C SER A 54 -1.16 -5.07 -10.61
N VAL A 55 -0.98 -3.90 -10.02
CA VAL A 55 -0.61 -2.66 -10.71
C VAL A 55 0.67 -2.10 -10.11
N SER A 56 1.59 -1.66 -10.96
CA SER A 56 2.80 -0.95 -10.53
C SER A 56 2.49 0.52 -10.25
N ILE A 57 2.83 0.98 -9.04
CA ILE A 57 2.58 2.34 -8.56
C ILE A 57 3.89 2.93 -8.06
N LYS A 58 4.19 4.17 -8.45
CA LYS A 58 5.30 4.92 -7.87
C LYS A 58 4.91 5.45 -6.50
N LYS A 59 5.83 5.44 -5.54
CA LYS A 59 5.55 5.87 -4.17
C LYS A 59 5.09 7.34 -4.03
N ASP A 60 5.41 8.19 -5.00
CA ASP A 60 4.95 9.59 -5.06
C ASP A 60 3.44 9.73 -5.36
N GLN A 61 2.79 8.68 -5.87
CA GLN A 61 1.34 8.65 -6.10
C GLN A 61 0.54 8.23 -4.86
N VAL A 62 1.22 7.73 -3.82
CA VAL A 62 0.56 7.28 -2.58
C VAL A 62 0.29 8.48 -1.70
N ILE A 63 -0.98 8.63 -1.30
CA ILE A 63 -1.44 9.72 -0.42
C ILE A 63 -1.63 9.26 1.02
N GLU A 64 -1.82 7.96 1.26
CA GLU A 64 -1.89 7.37 2.60
C GLU A 64 -1.17 6.03 2.65
N LEU A 65 -0.48 5.77 3.76
CA LEU A 65 0.17 4.49 4.06
C LEU A 65 -0.30 4.02 5.44
N ALA A 66 -0.75 2.77 5.53
CA ALA A 66 -1.17 2.16 6.77
C ALA A 66 -0.60 0.74 6.91
N ARG A 67 -0.33 0.33 8.16
CA ARG A 67 0.16 -1.02 8.47
C ARG A 67 -0.69 -1.65 9.56
N LYS A 68 -0.95 -2.94 9.42
CA LYS A 68 -1.63 -3.73 10.44
C LYS A 68 -0.81 -3.71 11.72
N ASP A 69 -1.43 -3.25 12.81
CA ASP A 69 -0.90 -3.33 14.15
C ASP A 69 -1.17 -4.73 14.71
N ASN A 70 -0.17 -5.33 15.34
CA ASN A 70 -0.27 -6.67 15.94
C ASN A 70 -0.52 -6.60 17.45
N ARG A 71 -1.04 -5.47 17.95
CA ARG A 71 -1.36 -5.26 19.36
C ARG A 71 -2.47 -6.18 19.87
#